data_AF-A0A563CD74-F1
#
_entry.id   AF-A0A563CD74-F1
#
_cell.length_a   1.000
_cell.length_b   1.000
_cell.length_c   1.000
_cell.angle_alpha   90.00
_cell.angle_beta   90.00
_cell.angle_gamma   90.00
#
_symmetry.space_group_name_H-M   'P 1'
#
loop_
_entity.id
_entity.type
_entity.pdbx_description
1 polymer ?
#
loop_
_entity_poly.entity_id
_entity_poly.type
_entity_poly.pdbx_seq_one_letter_code
_entity_poly.pdbx_strand_id
1 'polypeptide(L)'
;DLAKWAEQDGFKGVLAEGWDPILNWRSPNYVYRPRGTKKIGLLLKNYRLSDDLAFRFSDRKWNEWPLTADKFNTWVEDSVRYAPLLNLFMDYETFGEHQWAESGIFGFFEKFVDKWLSVDGNTFYTVSEALDANAPAGEISMSSPVTWADAERDLTAWNGNSLQKEALRYVYELEGEVLNSKDEGLISDWRKLQTSDHFYYMGTKNFTDGDVHAYFSPYDSPYDAFLYYMNTIRDMKSRLRK
;
A
#
# COMPACT_ATOMS: atom_id res chain seq x y z
N ASP A 1 -12.24 -12.15 4.90
CA ASP A 1 -11.67 -13.43 4.44
C ASP A 1 -10.15 -13.41 4.33
N LEU A 2 -9.53 -12.41 3.68
CA LEU A 2 -8.07 -12.30 3.58
C LEU A 2 -7.33 -12.47 4.91
N ALA A 3 -7.75 -11.79 5.98
CA ALA A 3 -7.12 -11.93 7.29
C ALA A 3 -7.29 -13.32 7.92
N LYS A 4 -8.40 -14.03 7.63
CA LYS A 4 -8.60 -15.40 8.11
C LYS A 4 -7.67 -16.37 7.39
N TRP A 5 -7.54 -16.21 6.07
CA TRP A 5 -6.57 -16.96 5.28
C TRP A 5 -5.14 -16.71 5.79
N ALA A 6 -4.77 -15.45 5.98
CA ALA A 6 -3.44 -15.09 6.51
C ALA A 6 -3.19 -15.71 7.89
N GLU A 7 -4.18 -15.70 8.80
CA GLU A 7 -4.04 -16.37 10.10
C GLU A 7 -3.85 -17.89 9.97
N GLN A 8 -4.60 -18.53 9.08
CA GLN A 8 -4.51 -19.97 8.83
C GLN A 8 -3.15 -20.38 8.25
N ASP A 9 -2.56 -19.51 7.43
CA ASP A 9 -1.26 -19.71 6.79
C ASP A 9 -0.07 -19.26 7.68
N GLY A 10 -0.34 -18.86 8.93
CA GLY A 10 0.69 -18.60 9.93
C GLY A 10 1.24 -17.18 9.95
N PHE A 11 0.61 -16.25 9.22
CA PHE A 11 0.98 -14.83 9.29
C PHE A 11 0.58 -14.23 10.64
N LYS A 12 1.47 -13.39 11.19
CA LYS A 12 1.30 -12.77 12.50
C LYS A 12 0.48 -11.48 12.45
N GLY A 13 0.52 -10.76 11.34
CA GLY A 13 -0.18 -9.51 11.19
C GLY A 13 -0.50 -9.15 9.74
N VAL A 14 -1.47 -8.26 9.61
CA VAL A 14 -1.84 -7.59 8.35
C VAL A 14 -1.58 -6.10 8.52
N LEU A 15 -1.02 -5.47 7.49
CA LEU A 15 -0.95 -4.02 7.37
C LEU A 15 -2.09 -3.56 6.47
N ALA A 16 -2.82 -2.51 6.84
CA ALA A 16 -3.88 -1.95 6.02
C ALA A 16 -3.97 -0.42 6.15
N GLU A 17 -4.76 0.19 5.28
CA GLU A 17 -5.00 1.64 5.31
C GLU A 17 -5.83 2.03 6.55
N GLY A 18 -5.40 3.07 7.27
CA GLY A 18 -6.12 3.62 8.41
C GLY A 18 -7.18 4.62 7.97
N TRP A 19 -8.13 4.18 7.15
CA TRP A 19 -9.10 5.04 6.49
C TRP A 19 -10.24 5.49 7.43
N ASP A 20 -10.53 6.79 7.45
CA ASP A 20 -11.50 7.41 8.38
C ASP A 20 -12.89 6.74 8.37
N PRO A 21 -13.53 6.41 7.22
CA PRO A 21 -14.82 5.71 7.18
C PRO A 21 -14.83 4.33 7.84
N ILE A 22 -13.68 3.65 7.92
CA ILE A 22 -13.54 2.37 8.62
C ILE A 22 -13.31 2.59 10.11
N LEU A 23 -12.39 3.51 10.42
CA LEU A 23 -11.98 3.79 11.79
C LEU A 23 -13.09 4.46 12.59
N ASN A 24 -13.92 5.28 11.95
CA ASN A 24 -14.90 6.15 12.58
C ASN A 24 -14.21 7.07 13.60
N TRP A 25 -14.42 6.84 14.90
CA TRP A 25 -13.80 7.59 15.99
C TRP A 25 -12.49 6.97 16.50
N ARG A 26 -12.13 5.79 16.00
CA ARG A 26 -10.96 5.04 16.46
C ARG A 26 -9.68 5.59 15.83
N SER A 27 -8.56 5.43 16.53
CA SER A 27 -7.25 5.89 16.03
C SER A 27 -6.53 4.78 15.24
N PRO A 28 -5.81 5.07 14.14
CA PRO A 28 -4.97 4.06 13.45
C PRO A 28 -3.78 3.59 14.30
N ASN A 29 -3.48 4.31 15.39
CA ASN A 29 -2.29 4.19 16.23
C ASN A 29 -2.36 3.08 17.30
N TYR A 30 -3.17 2.05 17.05
CA TYR A 30 -3.31 0.87 17.92
C TYR A 30 -3.16 -0.40 17.11
N VAL A 31 -2.81 -1.50 17.80
CA VAL A 31 -3.06 -2.84 17.26
C VAL A 31 -4.56 -3.10 17.31
N TYR A 32 -5.11 -3.62 16.22
CA TYR A 32 -6.45 -4.15 16.15
C TYR A 32 -6.42 -5.65 15.84
N ARG A 33 -7.57 -6.30 15.96
CA ARG A 33 -7.78 -7.66 15.47
C ARG A 33 -8.74 -7.63 14.28
N PRO A 34 -8.41 -8.26 13.14
CA PRO A 34 -9.39 -8.44 12.08
C PRO A 34 -10.60 -9.25 12.56
N ARG A 35 -11.81 -8.78 12.29
CA ARG A 35 -13.04 -9.46 12.73
C ARG A 35 -13.10 -10.91 12.23
N GLY A 36 -13.42 -11.84 13.14
CA GLY A 36 -13.53 -13.27 12.83
C GLY A 36 -12.19 -14.01 12.75
N THR A 37 -11.12 -13.43 13.31
CA THR A 37 -9.81 -14.06 13.54
C THR A 37 -9.55 -14.17 15.04
N LYS A 38 -8.51 -14.91 15.47
CA LYS A 38 -8.23 -15.16 16.90
C LYS A 38 -6.90 -14.59 17.37
N LYS A 39 -5.87 -14.65 16.53
CA LYS A 39 -4.46 -14.41 16.88
C LYS A 39 -3.82 -13.33 16.03
N ILE A 40 -4.14 -13.24 14.73
CA ILE A 40 -3.52 -12.29 13.82
C ILE A 40 -3.83 -10.85 14.23
N GLY A 41 -2.81 -9.99 14.20
CA GLY A 41 -2.94 -8.57 14.45
C GLY A 41 -3.21 -7.76 13.19
N LEU A 42 -3.66 -6.52 13.37
CA LEU A 42 -3.89 -5.54 12.33
C LEU A 42 -3.23 -4.22 12.74
N LEU A 43 -2.29 -3.75 11.95
CA LEU A 43 -1.73 -2.41 12.07
C LEU A 43 -2.26 -1.55 10.93
N LEU A 44 -2.64 -0.33 11.25
CA LEU A 44 -3.26 0.59 10.31
C LEU A 44 -2.33 1.77 10.06
N LYS A 45 -2.11 2.10 8.78
CA LYS A 45 -1.35 3.28 8.35
C LYS A 45 -1.97 4.53 8.97
N ASN A 46 -1.14 5.38 9.56
CA ASN A 46 -1.55 6.75 9.87
C ASN A 46 -1.41 7.57 8.58
N TYR A 47 -2.44 7.52 7.74
CA TYR A 47 -2.33 8.00 6.36
C TYR A 47 -2.03 9.49 6.27
N ARG A 48 -2.55 10.30 7.20
CA ARG A 48 -2.30 11.74 7.21
C ARG A 48 -0.81 12.04 7.37
N LEU A 49 -0.20 11.54 8.45
CA LEU A 49 1.22 11.77 8.73
C LEU A 49 2.15 11.07 7.74
N SER A 50 1.74 9.90 7.24
CA SER A 50 2.52 9.20 6.21
C SER A 50 2.51 9.95 4.88
N ASP A 51 1.33 10.43 4.44
CA ASP A 51 1.18 11.15 3.17
C ASP A 51 1.82 12.55 3.24
N ASP A 52 1.89 13.17 4.44
CA ASP A 52 2.63 14.43 4.64
C ASP A 52 4.13 14.27 4.33
N LEU A 53 4.72 13.13 4.71
CA LEU A 53 6.11 12.81 4.39
C LEU A 53 6.27 12.36 2.94
N ALA A 54 5.39 11.46 2.46
CA ALA A 54 5.51 10.86 1.14
C ALA A 54 5.25 11.86 0.01
N PHE A 55 4.20 12.68 0.12
CA PHE A 55 3.72 13.51 -0.97
C PHE A 55 3.86 15.02 -0.72
N ARG A 56 3.65 15.50 0.52
CA ARG A 56 3.56 16.95 0.80
C ARG A 56 4.86 17.59 1.27
N PHE A 57 5.87 16.79 1.61
CA PHE A 57 7.10 17.27 2.25
C PHE A 57 7.78 18.41 1.49
N SER A 58 7.92 18.28 0.17
CA SER A 58 8.52 19.29 -0.70
C SER A 58 7.51 20.21 -1.41
N ASP A 59 6.21 20.05 -1.14
CA ASP A 59 5.16 20.86 -1.79
C ASP A 59 5.10 22.27 -1.20
N ARG A 60 5.72 23.23 -1.88
CA ARG A 60 5.73 24.65 -1.49
C ARG A 60 4.36 25.33 -1.55
N LYS A 61 3.36 24.71 -2.17
CA LYS A 61 1.98 25.21 -2.22
C LYS A 61 1.15 24.71 -1.05
N TRP A 62 1.59 23.67 -0.36
CA TRP A 62 0.93 23.19 0.83
C TRP A 62 1.03 24.23 1.94
N ASN A 63 -0.10 24.51 2.61
CA ASN A 63 -0.19 25.56 3.62
C ASN A 63 0.67 25.30 4.87
N GLU A 64 1.03 24.04 5.12
CA GLU A 64 1.95 23.67 6.21
C GLU A 64 3.42 23.62 5.78
N TRP A 65 3.76 23.98 4.54
CA TRP A 65 5.15 24.03 4.10
C TRP A 65 5.89 25.25 4.71
N PRO A 66 7.15 25.12 5.15
CA PRO A 66 7.95 23.89 5.18
C PRO A 66 7.57 22.96 6.33
N LEU A 67 7.70 21.66 6.09
CA LEU A 67 7.57 20.63 7.12
C LEU A 67 8.91 20.47 7.86
N THR A 68 8.98 20.98 9.08
CA THR A 68 10.18 20.88 9.93
C THR A 68 10.04 19.74 10.93
N ALA A 69 11.17 19.19 11.41
CA ALA A 69 11.17 18.10 12.39
C ALA A 69 10.44 18.50 13.69
N ASP A 70 10.53 19.76 14.12
CA ASP A 70 9.78 20.27 15.28
C ASP A 70 8.27 20.24 15.07
N LYS A 71 7.82 20.71 13.89
CA LYS A 71 6.41 20.72 13.52
C LYS A 71 5.87 19.29 13.47
N PHE A 72 6.58 18.40 12.80
CA PHE A 72 6.16 17.01 12.64
C PHE A 72 6.16 16.25 13.98
N ASN A 73 7.16 16.46 14.86
CA ASN A 73 7.16 15.86 16.19
C ASN A 73 5.96 16.30 17.02
N THR A 74 5.57 17.58 16.98
CA THR A 74 4.36 18.05 17.66
C THR A 74 3.13 17.27 17.20
N TRP A 75 2.97 17.08 15.88
CA TRP A 75 1.84 16.33 15.33
C TRP A 75 1.88 14.85 15.70
N VAL A 76 3.06 14.26 15.71
CA VAL A 76 3.28 12.87 16.13
C VAL A 76 2.92 12.69 17.59
N GLU A 77 3.45 13.53 18.49
CA GLU A 77 3.15 13.50 19.93
C GLU A 77 1.66 13.65 20.19
N ASP A 78 0.98 14.56 19.48
CA ASP A 78 -0.47 14.70 19.57
C ASP A 78 -1.22 13.47 19.07
N SER A 79 -0.75 12.85 17.98
CA SER A 79 -1.36 11.66 17.38
C SER A 79 -1.23 10.42 18.28
N VAL A 80 -0.13 10.29 19.02
CA VAL A 80 0.14 9.16 19.92
C VAL A 80 -0.12 9.45 21.39
N ARG A 81 -0.62 10.65 21.73
CA ARG A 81 -0.90 11.08 23.12
C ARG A 81 -1.64 10.04 23.96
N TYR A 82 -2.58 9.33 23.34
CA TYR A 82 -3.37 8.29 23.99
C TYR A 82 -3.22 6.91 23.35
N ALA A 83 -2.32 6.74 22.38
CA ALA A 83 -2.23 5.53 21.57
C ALA A 83 -0.78 5.05 21.51
N PRO A 84 -0.50 3.75 21.63
CA PRO A 84 0.85 3.26 21.90
C PRO A 84 1.76 3.20 20.67
N LEU A 85 1.23 3.40 19.45
CA LEU A 85 1.97 3.18 18.22
C LEU A 85 1.82 4.33 17.23
N LEU A 86 2.87 4.65 16.47
CA LEU A 86 2.76 5.46 15.27
C LEU A 86 3.13 4.59 14.05
N ASN A 87 2.16 4.39 13.15
CA ASN A 87 2.36 3.61 11.94
C ASN A 87 2.59 4.54 10.74
N LEU A 88 3.85 4.87 10.44
CA LEU A 88 4.22 5.60 9.22
C LEU A 88 4.54 4.60 8.11
N PHE A 89 3.57 4.34 7.22
CA PHE A 89 3.75 3.41 6.10
C PHE A 89 3.89 4.19 4.80
N MET A 90 5.06 4.08 4.17
CA MET A 90 5.46 4.83 2.98
C MET A 90 6.26 3.90 2.07
N ASP A 91 6.27 4.20 0.78
CA ASP A 91 7.12 3.50 -0.19
C ASP A 91 8.60 3.82 0.09
N TYR A 92 9.49 2.87 -0.21
CA TYR A 92 10.93 3.05 0.01
C TYR A 92 11.46 4.23 -0.83
N GLU A 93 10.90 4.40 -2.02
CA GLU A 93 11.15 5.46 -2.99
C GLU A 93 10.79 6.86 -2.46
N THR A 94 10.07 6.95 -1.33
CA THR A 94 9.83 8.23 -0.64
C THR A 94 11.13 8.98 -0.38
N PHE A 95 12.19 8.27 0.02
CA PHE A 95 13.48 8.86 0.37
C PHE A 95 14.47 8.74 -0.78
N GLY A 96 14.68 9.84 -1.52
CA GLY A 96 15.67 9.91 -2.60
C GLY A 96 15.10 9.87 -4.01
N GLU A 97 13.84 9.49 -4.20
CA GLU A 97 13.18 9.47 -5.52
C GLU A 97 11.94 10.37 -5.56
N HIS A 98 11.00 10.22 -4.63
CA HIS A 98 9.88 11.16 -4.50
C HIS A 98 10.30 12.44 -3.78
N GLN A 99 11.04 12.30 -2.69
CA GLN A 99 11.65 13.42 -1.98
C GLN A 99 13.15 13.38 -2.20
N TRP A 100 13.64 14.22 -3.11
CA TRP A 100 15.06 14.26 -3.49
C TRP A 100 15.91 14.77 -2.33
N ALA A 101 17.22 14.49 -2.34
CA ALA A 101 18.11 14.90 -1.25
C ALA A 101 18.08 16.42 -0.99
N GLU A 102 17.96 17.22 -2.07
CA GLU A 102 17.90 18.68 -2.05
C GLU A 102 16.62 19.22 -1.39
N SER A 103 15.57 18.41 -1.25
CA SER A 103 14.38 18.76 -0.47
C SER A 103 14.72 18.91 1.03
N GLY A 104 15.83 18.32 1.48
CA GLY A 104 16.22 18.27 2.88
C GLY A 104 15.60 17.12 3.67
N ILE A 105 14.91 16.17 3.01
CA ILE A 105 14.22 15.06 3.66
C ILE A 105 15.12 14.23 4.57
N PHE A 106 16.37 13.96 4.17
CA PHE A 106 17.30 13.17 4.98
C PHE A 106 17.68 13.89 6.28
N GLY A 107 18.00 15.19 6.21
CA GLY A 107 18.31 16.01 7.39
C GLY A 107 17.09 16.28 8.26
N PHE A 108 15.89 16.30 7.68
CA PHE A 108 14.64 16.29 8.45
C PHE A 108 14.49 14.98 9.23
N PHE A 109 14.69 13.84 8.56
CA PHE A 109 14.43 12.53 9.15
C PHE A 109 15.44 12.19 10.25
N GLU A 110 16.72 12.55 10.07
CA GLU A 110 17.75 12.46 11.13
C GLU A 110 17.30 13.22 12.38
N LYS A 111 16.90 14.49 12.25
CA LYS A 111 16.43 15.31 13.37
C LYS A 111 15.11 14.80 13.97
N PHE A 112 14.22 14.25 13.15
CA PHE A 112 12.96 13.67 13.60
C PHE A 112 13.25 12.45 14.50
N VAL A 113 14.08 11.52 14.03
CA VAL A 113 14.49 10.33 14.78
C VAL A 113 15.21 10.71 16.07
N ASP A 114 16.14 11.65 16.03
CA ASP A 114 16.85 12.14 17.22
C ASP A 114 15.87 12.67 18.28
N LYS A 115 14.91 13.50 17.86
CA LYS A 115 13.89 14.04 18.76
C LYS A 115 12.96 12.96 19.28
N TRP A 116 12.50 12.06 18.42
CA TRP A 116 11.64 10.94 18.81
C TRP A 116 12.30 10.11 19.91
N LEU A 117 13.57 9.75 19.75
CA LEU A 117 14.32 8.94 20.72
C LEU A 117 14.77 9.72 21.96
N SER A 118 14.73 11.06 21.92
CA SER A 118 15.05 11.90 23.10
C SER A 118 13.96 11.90 24.17
N VAL A 119 12.76 11.43 23.83
CA VAL A 119 11.62 11.34 24.75
C VAL A 119 11.60 9.95 25.40
N ASP A 120 11.64 9.91 26.72
CA ASP A 120 11.63 8.67 27.49
C ASP A 120 10.42 7.79 27.14
N GLY A 121 10.69 6.53 26.79
CA GLY A 121 9.67 5.53 26.43
C GLY A 121 9.40 5.41 24.93
N ASN A 122 9.84 6.38 24.11
CA ASN A 122 9.78 6.24 22.67
C ASN A 122 10.84 5.24 22.16
N THR A 123 10.46 4.47 21.14
CA THR A 123 11.34 3.49 20.51
C THR A 123 10.88 3.17 19.09
N PHE A 124 11.59 2.29 18.40
CA PHE A 124 11.18 1.72 17.12
C PHE A 124 10.91 0.24 17.27
N TYR A 125 9.89 -0.23 16.58
CA TYR A 125 9.54 -1.64 16.50
C TYR A 125 9.60 -2.09 15.05
N THR A 126 10.06 -3.32 14.83
CA THR A 126 9.63 -4.07 13.66
C THR A 126 8.12 -4.33 13.75
N VAL A 127 7.47 -4.59 12.61
CA VAL A 127 6.03 -4.93 12.57
C VAL A 127 5.69 -6.07 13.53
N SER A 128 6.55 -7.10 13.61
CA SER A 128 6.31 -8.24 14.50
C SER A 128 6.46 -7.90 15.98
N GLU A 129 7.39 -7.02 16.34
CA GLU A 129 7.56 -6.59 17.74
C GLU A 129 6.43 -5.66 18.17
N ALA A 130 5.96 -4.77 17.28
CA ALA A 130 4.82 -3.90 17.56
C ALA A 130 3.56 -4.71 17.92
N LEU A 131 3.36 -5.83 17.21
CA LEU A 131 2.26 -6.77 17.46
C LEU A 131 2.42 -7.58 18.76
N ASP A 132 3.65 -7.92 19.16
CA ASP A 132 3.90 -8.63 20.42
C ASP A 132 3.80 -7.72 21.64
N ALA A 133 4.28 -6.49 21.52
CA ALA A 133 4.35 -5.54 22.62
C ALA A 133 2.98 -4.93 22.96
N ASN A 134 1.99 -5.03 22.06
CA ASN A 134 0.72 -4.33 22.20
C ASN A 134 -0.48 -5.27 22.03
N ALA A 135 -1.34 -5.30 23.06
CA ALA A 135 -2.60 -6.02 22.98
C ALA A 135 -3.57 -5.33 22.01
N PRO A 136 -4.36 -6.08 21.21
CA PRO A 136 -5.38 -5.48 20.35
C PRO A 136 -6.41 -4.66 21.14
N ALA A 137 -6.58 -3.40 20.77
CA ALA A 137 -7.51 -2.46 21.39
C ALA A 137 -8.98 -2.72 21.00
N GLY A 138 -9.22 -3.53 19.97
CA GLY A 138 -10.55 -3.91 19.54
C GLY A 138 -10.53 -4.66 18.21
N GLU A 139 -11.73 -4.92 17.67
CA GLU A 139 -11.89 -5.56 16.36
C GLU A 139 -12.20 -4.54 15.26
N ILE A 140 -11.61 -4.74 14.09
CA ILE A 140 -11.90 -3.97 12.88
C ILE A 140 -12.30 -4.94 11.76
N SER A 141 -13.32 -4.54 11.00
CA SER A 141 -13.73 -5.20 9.77
C SER A 141 -13.78 -4.16 8.67
N MET A 142 -13.30 -4.54 7.49
CA MET A 142 -13.53 -3.81 6.26
C MET A 142 -14.82 -4.35 5.63
N SER A 143 -15.80 -3.50 5.34
CA SER A 143 -17.08 -3.91 4.70
C SER A 143 -16.94 -4.17 3.21
N SER A 144 -15.94 -3.55 2.59
CA SER A 144 -15.55 -3.69 1.20
C SER A 144 -14.01 -3.77 1.14
N PRO A 145 -13.42 -4.22 0.03
CA PRO A 145 -11.98 -4.10 -0.17
C PRO A 145 -11.53 -2.64 0.03
N VAL A 146 -10.51 -2.45 0.85
CA VAL A 146 -9.85 -1.17 1.09
C VAL A 146 -8.41 -1.31 0.64
N THR A 147 -7.96 -0.36 -0.16
CA THR A 147 -6.59 -0.26 -0.65
C THR A 147 -5.95 1.01 -0.09
N TRP A 148 -4.66 1.18 -0.29
CA TRP A 148 -3.94 2.40 0.08
C TRP A 148 -3.69 3.35 -1.11
N ALA A 149 -4.23 3.03 -2.28
CA ALA A 149 -4.05 3.79 -3.52
C ALA A 149 -5.24 4.69 -3.82
N ASP A 150 -4.98 5.78 -4.54
CA ASP A 150 -5.92 6.83 -4.95
C ASP A 150 -6.77 7.42 -3.81
N ALA A 151 -7.46 8.53 -4.03
CA ALA A 151 -8.29 9.16 -3.00
C ALA A 151 -9.43 8.25 -2.51
N GLU A 152 -9.97 7.37 -3.36
CA GLU A 152 -11.11 6.53 -3.04
C GLU A 152 -10.78 5.30 -2.18
N ARG A 153 -9.49 4.91 -2.09
CA ARG A 153 -8.99 3.80 -1.27
C ARG A 153 -9.73 2.47 -1.53
N ASP A 154 -10.09 2.22 -2.79
CA ASP A 154 -10.81 1.03 -3.23
C ASP A 154 -10.07 0.30 -4.39
N LEU A 155 -10.74 -0.65 -5.04
CA LEU A 155 -10.13 -1.45 -6.13
C LEU A 155 -10.11 -0.74 -7.49
N THR A 156 -10.63 0.47 -7.61
CA THR A 156 -10.79 1.12 -8.91
C THR A 156 -9.45 1.48 -9.57
N ALA A 157 -8.36 1.55 -8.80
CA ALA A 157 -7.00 1.70 -9.34
C ALA A 157 -6.55 0.48 -10.19
N TRP A 158 -7.07 -0.73 -9.94
CA TRP A 158 -6.70 -1.95 -10.66
C TRP A 158 -7.84 -2.62 -11.42
N ASN A 159 -9.11 -2.25 -11.14
CA ASN A 159 -10.30 -2.88 -11.71
C ASN A 159 -11.42 -1.86 -11.99
N GLY A 160 -11.05 -0.61 -12.27
CA GLY A 160 -11.97 0.51 -12.48
C GLY A 160 -12.57 0.57 -13.89
N ASN A 161 -11.80 0.19 -14.92
CA ASN A 161 -12.22 0.35 -16.32
C ASN A 161 -12.31 -0.98 -17.09
N SER A 162 -12.72 -0.90 -18.37
CA SER A 162 -12.91 -2.07 -19.23
C SER A 162 -11.59 -2.76 -19.62
N LEU A 163 -10.50 -2.02 -19.80
CA LEU A 163 -9.18 -2.59 -20.14
C LEU A 163 -8.69 -3.50 -19.01
N GLN A 164 -8.72 -2.96 -17.79
CA GLN A 164 -8.35 -3.67 -16.56
C GLN A 164 -9.21 -4.92 -16.35
N LYS A 165 -10.55 -4.78 -16.46
CA LYS A 165 -11.50 -5.88 -16.30
C LYS A 165 -11.25 -7.01 -17.31
N GLU A 166 -10.99 -6.66 -18.57
CA GLU A 166 -10.70 -7.64 -19.61
C GLU A 166 -9.35 -8.33 -19.39
N ALA A 167 -8.30 -7.58 -19.04
CA ALA A 167 -6.98 -8.13 -18.73
C ALA A 167 -7.04 -9.13 -17.55
N LEU A 168 -7.74 -8.77 -16.47
CA LEU A 168 -7.98 -9.62 -15.31
C LEU A 168 -8.77 -10.88 -15.70
N ARG A 169 -9.85 -10.73 -16.48
CA ARG A 169 -10.66 -11.86 -16.95
C ARG A 169 -9.79 -12.86 -17.72
N TYR A 170 -9.00 -12.39 -18.68
CA TYR A 170 -8.18 -13.28 -19.51
C TYR A 170 -7.07 -13.99 -18.74
N VAL A 171 -6.42 -13.33 -17.78
CA VAL A 171 -5.35 -13.99 -17.01
C VAL A 171 -5.91 -15.03 -16.04
N TYR A 172 -7.07 -14.79 -15.42
CA TYR A 172 -7.68 -15.77 -14.53
C TYR A 172 -8.32 -16.94 -15.27
N GLU A 173 -8.86 -16.73 -16.49
CA GLU A 173 -9.34 -17.82 -17.35
C GLU A 173 -8.24 -18.85 -17.69
N LEU A 174 -6.97 -18.44 -17.65
CA LEU A 174 -5.83 -19.32 -17.93
C LEU A 174 -5.46 -20.26 -16.79
N GLU A 175 -5.93 -20.01 -15.56
CA GLU A 175 -5.48 -20.72 -14.36
C GLU A 175 -5.56 -22.25 -14.52
N GLY A 176 -6.72 -22.75 -14.95
CA GLY A 176 -6.95 -24.18 -15.11
C GLY A 176 -6.02 -24.83 -16.14
N GLU A 177 -5.89 -24.23 -17.32
CA GLU A 177 -5.01 -24.75 -18.38
C GLU A 177 -3.53 -24.71 -17.95
N VAL A 178 -3.11 -23.61 -17.32
CA VAL A 178 -1.73 -23.42 -16.85
C VAL A 178 -1.38 -24.42 -15.76
N LEU A 179 -2.18 -24.55 -14.70
CA LEU A 179 -1.88 -25.45 -13.59
C LEU A 179 -1.93 -26.93 -14.03
N ASN A 180 -2.86 -27.29 -14.93
CA ASN A 180 -2.95 -28.65 -15.45
C ASN A 180 -1.78 -29.04 -16.38
N SER A 181 -1.11 -28.05 -16.99
CA SER A 181 0.09 -28.31 -17.81
C SER A 181 1.24 -28.91 -16.99
N LYS A 182 1.31 -28.61 -15.68
CA LYS A 182 2.44 -28.95 -14.79
C LYS A 182 3.80 -28.47 -15.28
N ASP A 183 3.81 -27.53 -16.23
CA ASP A 183 5.02 -26.89 -16.71
C ASP A 183 5.37 -25.72 -15.78
N GLU A 184 6.42 -25.89 -14.98
CA GLU A 184 6.88 -24.89 -14.01
C GLU A 184 7.24 -23.54 -14.67
N GLY A 185 7.69 -23.55 -15.93
CA GLY A 185 7.97 -22.34 -16.69
C GLY A 185 6.68 -21.60 -17.04
N LEU A 186 5.68 -22.31 -17.55
CA LEU A 186 4.36 -21.73 -17.86
C LEU A 186 3.65 -21.22 -16.60
N ILE A 187 3.74 -21.95 -15.49
CA ILE A 187 3.19 -21.55 -14.19
C ILE A 187 3.91 -20.29 -13.68
N SER A 188 5.24 -20.24 -13.78
CA SER A 188 6.03 -19.08 -13.37
C SER A 188 5.70 -17.84 -14.19
N ASP A 189 5.53 -17.97 -15.51
CA ASP A 189 5.19 -16.85 -16.38
C ASP A 189 3.78 -16.34 -16.12
N TRP A 190 2.80 -17.24 -15.98
CA TRP A 190 1.44 -16.88 -15.60
C TRP A 190 1.34 -16.19 -14.24
N ARG A 191 2.15 -16.59 -13.26
CA ARG A 191 2.25 -15.89 -11.96
C ARG A 191 2.76 -14.47 -12.12
N LYS A 192 3.78 -14.24 -12.96
CA LYS A 192 4.29 -12.89 -13.23
C LYS A 192 3.24 -12.00 -13.90
N LEU A 193 2.42 -12.55 -14.79
CA LEU A 193 1.33 -11.81 -15.42
C LEU A 193 0.25 -11.35 -14.43
N GLN A 194 0.17 -11.92 -13.24
CA GLN A 194 -0.75 -11.46 -12.18
C GLN A 194 -0.19 -10.31 -11.33
N THR A 195 1.01 -9.82 -11.62
CA THR A 195 1.59 -8.66 -10.93
C THR A 195 0.67 -7.44 -11.09
N SER A 196 0.35 -6.78 -9.98
CA SER A 196 -0.65 -5.72 -9.92
C SER A 196 -0.35 -4.52 -10.82
N ASP A 197 0.94 -4.21 -11.02
CA ASP A 197 1.43 -3.11 -11.85
C ASP A 197 0.88 -3.17 -13.27
N HIS A 198 0.72 -4.38 -13.83
CA HIS A 198 0.14 -4.54 -15.16
C HIS A 198 -1.25 -3.89 -15.26
N PHE A 199 -2.10 -4.11 -14.24
CA PHE A 199 -3.45 -3.54 -14.23
C PHE A 199 -3.43 -2.07 -13.81
N TYR A 200 -2.51 -1.68 -12.93
CA TYR A 200 -2.32 -0.29 -12.52
C TYR A 200 -2.00 0.60 -13.73
N TYR A 201 -1.06 0.18 -14.59
CA TYR A 201 -0.70 0.92 -15.82
C TYR A 201 -1.82 1.00 -16.85
N MET A 202 -2.87 0.17 -16.74
CA MET A 202 -4.08 0.25 -17.57
C MET A 202 -5.14 1.19 -16.98
N GLY A 203 -4.84 1.88 -15.88
CA GLY A 203 -5.73 2.86 -15.25
C GLY A 203 -6.03 4.05 -16.15
N THR A 204 -7.29 4.50 -16.18
CA THR A 204 -7.75 5.62 -17.03
C THR A 204 -8.36 6.76 -16.21
N LYS A 205 -8.18 6.76 -14.89
CA LYS A 205 -8.69 7.84 -14.03
C LYS A 205 -7.95 9.15 -14.35
N ASN A 206 -8.69 10.26 -14.30
CA ASN A 206 -8.29 11.55 -14.82
C ASN A 206 -6.96 12.08 -14.22
N PHE A 207 -6.26 12.82 -15.09
CA PHE A 207 -4.94 13.46 -15.00
C PHE A 207 -4.69 14.45 -13.83
N THR A 208 -5.37 14.32 -12.68
CA THR A 208 -4.96 14.99 -11.43
C THR A 208 -4.35 14.00 -10.43
N ASP A 209 -4.83 12.75 -10.40
CA ASP A 209 -4.15 11.61 -9.74
C ASP A 209 -3.22 10.85 -10.73
N GLY A 210 -3.39 11.13 -12.03
CA GLY A 210 -2.62 10.52 -13.11
C GLY A 210 -1.11 10.82 -13.08
N ASP A 211 -0.64 11.81 -12.30
CA ASP A 211 0.79 12.08 -12.16
C ASP A 211 1.51 10.90 -11.50
N VAL A 212 0.89 10.18 -10.56
CA VAL A 212 1.50 8.98 -9.96
C VAL A 212 1.44 7.79 -10.93
N HIS A 213 0.31 7.59 -11.62
CA HIS A 213 0.15 6.50 -12.59
C HIS A 213 1.07 6.65 -13.82
N ALA A 214 1.25 7.89 -14.31
CA ALA A 214 2.13 8.20 -15.43
C ALA A 214 3.62 8.24 -15.03
N TYR A 215 3.94 8.59 -13.78
CA TYR A 215 5.32 8.62 -13.30
C TYR A 215 5.96 7.22 -13.29
N PHE A 216 5.17 6.19 -12.97
CA PHE A 216 5.67 4.81 -12.90
C PHE A 216 5.39 3.96 -14.15
N SER A 217 4.50 4.41 -15.05
CA SER A 217 4.17 3.64 -16.24
C SER A 217 5.34 3.64 -17.25
N PRO A 218 5.85 2.47 -17.67
CA PRO A 218 6.82 2.39 -18.76
C PRO A 218 6.16 2.54 -20.15
N TYR A 219 4.86 2.80 -20.20
CA TYR A 219 4.06 2.90 -21.43
C TYR A 219 3.56 4.32 -21.65
N ASP A 220 3.52 4.73 -22.92
CA ASP A 220 3.02 6.05 -23.35
C ASP A 220 1.52 6.23 -23.08
N SER A 221 0.75 5.14 -23.00
CA SER A 221 -0.67 5.20 -22.67
C SER A 221 -1.18 3.92 -22.01
N PRO A 222 -2.31 3.99 -21.27
CA PRO A 222 -3.01 2.82 -20.75
C PRO A 222 -3.44 1.81 -21.85
N TYR A 223 -3.66 2.31 -23.07
CA TYR A 223 -4.00 1.47 -24.22
C TYR A 223 -2.80 0.66 -24.71
N ASP A 224 -1.60 1.24 -24.70
CA ASP A 224 -0.37 0.53 -25.04
C ASP A 224 -0.06 -0.55 -23.99
N ALA A 225 -0.18 -0.21 -22.70
CA ALA A 225 -0.05 -1.17 -21.61
C ALA A 225 -0.99 -2.38 -21.81
N PHE A 226 -2.26 -2.11 -22.11
CA PHE A 226 -3.25 -3.15 -22.41
C PHE A 226 -2.89 -3.97 -23.65
N LEU A 227 -2.49 -3.33 -24.74
CA LEU A 227 -2.15 -4.01 -26.00
C LEU A 227 -0.97 -4.97 -25.82
N TYR A 228 0.10 -4.53 -25.16
CA TYR A 228 1.28 -5.36 -24.88
C TYR A 228 0.94 -6.53 -23.95
N TYR A 229 0.14 -6.27 -22.91
CA TYR A 229 -0.33 -7.32 -22.01
C TYR A 229 -1.18 -8.37 -22.75
N MET A 230 -2.11 -7.94 -23.60
CA MET A 230 -2.95 -8.84 -24.39
C MET A 230 -2.15 -9.66 -25.41
N ASN A 231 -1.11 -9.10 -26.00
CA ASN A 231 -0.19 -9.86 -26.85
C ASN A 231 0.55 -10.94 -26.05
N THR A 232 0.97 -10.62 -24.83
CA THR A 232 1.64 -11.58 -23.93
C THR A 232 0.70 -12.70 -23.49
N ILE A 233 -0.56 -12.38 -23.19
CA ILE A 233 -1.62 -13.38 -22.92
C ILE A 233 -1.84 -14.31 -24.13
N ARG A 234 -1.81 -13.77 -25.36
CA ARG A 234 -1.94 -14.60 -26.58
C ARG A 234 -0.74 -15.52 -26.78
N ASP A 235 0.47 -15.04 -26.52
CA ASP A 235 1.67 -15.88 -26.52
C ASP A 235 1.55 -17.02 -25.50
N MET A 236 1.11 -16.71 -24.27
CA MET A 236 0.86 -17.69 -23.22
C MET A 236 -0.12 -18.79 -23.67
N LYS A 237 -1.24 -18.39 -24.28
CA LYS A 237 -2.22 -19.32 -24.87
C LYS A 237 -1.63 -20.18 -26.00
N SER A 238 -0.74 -19.62 -26.80
CA SER A 238 -0.07 -20.36 -27.88
C SER A 238 0.89 -21.42 -27.32
N ARG A 239 1.64 -21.09 -26.28
CA ARG A 239 2.57 -21.99 -25.59
C ARG A 239 1.86 -23.16 -24.91
N LEU A 240 0.67 -22.94 -24.34
CA LEU A 240 -0.14 -24.00 -23.71
C LEU A 240 -0.68 -25.06 -24.69
N ARG A 241 -0.74 -24.76 -25.99
CA ARG A 241 -1.27 -25.68 -27.02
C ARG A 241 -0.20 -26.59 -27.62
N LYS A 242 1.07 -26.36 -27.31
CA LYS A 242 2.20 -27.17 -27.79
C LYS A 242 2.43 -28.34 -26.85
#